data_AF-A0A081NXV1-F1
#
_entry.id   AF-A0A081NXV1-F1
#
_cell.length_a   1.000
_cell.length_b   1.000
_cell.length_c   1.000
_cell.angle_alpha   90.00
_cell.angle_beta   90.00
_cell.angle_gamma   90.00
#
_symmetry.space_group_name_H-M   'P 1'
#
loop_
_entity.id
_entity.type
_entity.pdbx_description
1 polymer ?
#
loop_
_entity_poly.entity_id
_entity_poly.type
_entity_poly.pdbx_seq_one_letter_code
_entity_poly.pdbx_strand_id
1 'polypeptide(L)' 'MNRVQDLSILIKLTGERAKLDAKANGTYIVYKTDKGEIVREYANGEIISIKDPDIPHEW' A
#
# COMPACT_ATOMS: atom_id res chain seq x y z
N MET A 1 -25.04 12.97 10.05
CA MET A 1 -23.77 12.60 9.37
C MET A 1 -23.08 11.51 10.18
N ASN A 2 -23.04 10.29 9.65
CA ASN A 2 -22.40 9.14 10.30
C ASN A 2 -20.88 9.22 10.10
N ARG A 3 -20.16 9.80 11.08
CA ARG A 3 -18.70 10.02 11.06
C ARG A 3 -17.88 8.79 10.67
N VAL A 4 -18.37 7.58 10.98
CA VAL A 4 -17.71 6.31 10.66
C VAL A 4 -17.77 5.96 9.17
N GLN A 5 -18.87 6.30 8.49
CA GLN A 5 -19.02 6.04 7.05
C GLN A 5 -18.14 6.98 6.22
N ASP A 6 -18.09 8.25 6.61
CA ASP A 6 -17.24 9.27 5.97
C ASP A 6 -15.75 8.92 6.07
N LEU A 7 -15.32 8.50 7.27
CA LEU A 7 -13.94 8.06 7.51
C LEU A 7 -13.56 6.83 6.68
N SER A 8 -14.49 5.88 6.53
CA SER A 8 -14.25 4.68 5.71
C SER A 8 -14.10 5.00 4.22
N ILE A 9 -14.84 5.98 3.71
CA ILE A 9 -14.73 6.46 2.33
C ILE A 9 -13.39 7.18 2.13
N LEU A 10 -13.00 8.04 3.07
CA LEU A 10 -11.72 8.75 3.02
C LEU A 10 -10.53 7.77 2.99
N ILE A 11 -10.52 6.77 3.86
CA ILE A 11 -9.45 5.75 3.93
C ILE A 11 -9.34 4.99 2.59
N LYS A 12 -10.48 4.59 2.00
CA LYS A 12 -10.50 3.89 0.70
C LYS A 12 -9.95 4.77 -0.42
N LEU A 13 -10.42 6.02 -0.52
CA LEU A 13 -10.00 6.97 -1.54
C LEU A 13 -8.51 7.31 -1.45
N THR A 14 -7.98 7.48 -0.22
CA THR A 14 -6.55 7.71 0.00
C THR A 14 -5.72 6.52 -0.45
N GLY A 15 -6.17 5.29 -0.16
CA GLY A 15 -5.52 4.06 -0.64
C GLY A 15 -5.52 3.93 -2.16
N GLU A 16 -6.67 4.18 -2.81
CA GLU A 16 -6.77 4.13 -4.27
C GLU A 16 -5.91 5.19 -4.96
N ARG A 17 -5.87 6.41 -4.41
CA ARG A 17 -4.96 7.46 -4.89
C ARG A 17 -3.50 7.09 -4.75
N ALA A 18 -3.12 6.52 -3.61
CA ALA A 18 -1.74 6.07 -3.40
C ALA A 18 -1.35 4.99 -4.42
N LYS A 19 -2.23 4.02 -4.71
CA LYS A 19 -2.02 3.01 -5.76
C LYS A 19 -1.86 3.63 -7.14
N LEU A 20 -2.72 4.58 -7.49
CA LEU A 20 -2.69 5.25 -8.78
C LEU A 20 -1.41 6.08 -8.97
N ASP A 21 -1.01 6.82 -7.94
CA ASP A 21 0.20 7.64 -7.96
C ASP A 21 1.47 6.76 -8.04
N ALA A 22 1.49 5.66 -7.28
CA ALA A 22 2.56 4.68 -7.38
C ALA A 22 2.65 4.04 -8.76
N LYS A 23 1.50 3.76 -9.39
CA LYS A 23 1.43 3.25 -10.76
C LYS A 23 1.92 4.26 -11.79
N ALA A 24 1.56 5.54 -11.62
CA ALA A 24 1.98 6.61 -12.51
C ALA A 24 3.49 6.89 -12.43
N ASN A 25 4.08 6.78 -11.23
CA ASN A 25 5.49 7.02 -10.97
C ASN A 25 6.37 5.75 -11.05
N GLY A 26 5.78 4.58 -11.30
CA GLY A 26 6.52 3.31 -11.36
C GLY A 26 7.14 2.88 -10.03
N THR A 27 6.50 3.23 -8.90
CA THR A 27 6.94 2.88 -7.54
C THR A 27 5.97 1.92 -6.86
N TYR A 28 6.17 1.66 -5.57
CA TYR A 28 5.36 0.78 -4.75
C TYR A 28 4.69 1.56 -3.61
N ILE A 29 3.53 1.07 -3.16
CA ILE A 29 2.92 1.51 -1.90
C ILE A 29 3.23 0.52 -0.81
N VAL A 30 3.28 0.99 0.44
CA VAL A 30 3.44 0.13 1.62
C VAL A 30 2.22 0.29 2.50
N TYR A 31 1.58 -0.82 2.87
CA TYR A 31 0.43 -0.81 3.78
C TYR A 31 0.44 -2.02 4.72
N LYS A 32 -0.26 -1.88 5.84
CA LYS A 32 -0.48 -2.94 6.81
C LYS A 32 -1.74 -3.71 6.45
N THR A 33 -1.64 -5.03 6.34
CA THR A 33 -2.78 -5.92 6.12
C THR A 33 -3.59 -6.08 7.41
N ASP A 34 -4.82 -6.58 7.29
CA ASP A 34 -5.67 -6.92 8.45
C ASP A 34 -5.00 -7.91 9.41
N LYS A 35 -4.15 -8.80 8.88
CA LYS A 35 -3.32 -9.74 9.64
C LYS A 35 -2.17 -9.08 10.41
N GLY A 36 -2.00 -7.78 10.24
CA GLY A 36 -0.93 -7.00 10.83
C GLY A 36 0.41 -7.07 10.10
N GLU A 37 0.46 -7.73 8.95
CA GLU A 37 1.68 -7.86 8.13
C GLU A 37 1.87 -6.61 7.29
N ILE A 38 3.11 -6.15 7.14
CA ILE A 38 3.43 -5.02 6.27
C ILE A 38 3.76 -5.58 4.89
N VAL A 39 3.11 -5.06 3.84
CA VAL A 39 3.33 -5.49 2.46
C VAL A 39 3.62 -4.28 1.58
N ARG A 40 4.45 -4.48 0.56
CA ARG A 40 4.69 -3.55 -0.54
C ARG A 40 3.88 -4.03 -1.73
N GLU A 41 3.01 -3.20 -2.29
CA GLU A 41 2.33 -3.48 -3.54
C GLU A 41 2.91 -2.57 -4.63
N TYR A 42 3.47 -3.19 -5.65
CA TYR A 42 4.09 -2.52 -6.78
C TYR A 42 3.04 -2.20 -7.87
N ALA A 43 3.36 -1.24 -8.73
CA ALA A 43 2.54 -0.83 -9.87
C ALA A 43 2.11 -1.97 -10.82
N ASN A 44 2.88 -3.06 -10.86
CA ASN A 44 2.63 -4.26 -11.65
C ASN A 44 1.64 -5.24 -10.98
N GLY A 45 1.19 -4.95 -9.75
CA GLY A 45 0.34 -5.84 -8.94
C GLY A 45 1.12 -6.86 -8.11
N GLU A 46 2.45 -6.80 -8.09
CA GLU A 46 3.28 -7.64 -7.24
C GLU A 46 3.16 -7.18 -5.78
N ILE A 47 2.82 -8.12 -4.88
CA ILE A 47 2.69 -7.84 -3.45
C ILE A 47 3.78 -8.61 -2.72
N ILE A 48 4.78 -7.89 -2.20
CA ILE A 48 5.89 -8.46 -1.44
C ILE A 48 5.70 -8.16 0.04
N SER A 49 5.64 -9.20 0.87
CA SER A 49 5.62 -9.03 2.33
C SER A 49 6.97 -8.53 2.84
N ILE A 50 6.96 -7.43 3.59
CA ILE A 50 8.14 -6.93 4.31
C ILE A 50 8.27 -7.73 5.61
N LYS A 51 8.71 -8.97 5.48
CA LYS A 51 9.36 -9.67 6.59
C LYS A 51 10.84 -9.48 6.36
N ASP A 52 11.46 -8.50 6.99
CA ASP A 52 12.92 -8.36 6.96
C ASP A 52 13.58 -9.70 7.37
N PRO A 53 14.63 -10.20 6.70
CA PRO A 53 15.62 -9.47 5.88
C PRO A 53 15.97 -10.19 4.55
N ASP A 54 15.42 -9.76 3.41
CA ASP A 54 15.93 -10.16 2.09
C ASP A 54 15.71 -9.06 1.06
N ILE A 55 16.15 -7.84 1.39
CA ILE A 55 16.40 -6.85 0.35
C ILE A 55 17.88 -7.04 -0.02
N PRO A 56 18.22 -7.67 -1.16
CA PRO A 56 19.57 -7.55 -1.68
C PRO A 56 19.82 -6.06 -1.94
N HIS A 57 20.66 -5.48 -1.10
CA HIS A 57 21.20 -4.14 -1.29
C HIS A 57 22.16 -4.26 -2.47
N GLU A 58 21.69 -4.02 -3.69
CA GLU A 58 22.58 -3.89 -4.86
C GLU A 58 23.18 -2.48 -4.82
N TRP A 59 24.49 -2.44 -4.57
CA TRP A 59 25.36 -1.25 -4.51
C TRP A 59 25.66 -0.71 -5.90
#